data_AF-A0A2A8SH43-F1
#
_entry.id   AF-A0A2A8SH43-F1
#
_cell.length_a   1.000
_cell.length_b   1.000
_cell.length_c   1.000
_cell.angle_alpha   90.00
_cell.angle_beta   90.00
_cell.angle_gamma   90.00
#
_symmetry.space_group_name_H-M   'P 1'
#
loop_
_entity.id
_entity.type
_entity.pdbx_description
1 polymer ?
#
loop_
_entity_poly.entity_id
_entity_poly.type
_entity_poly.pdbx_seq_one_letter_code
_entity_poly.pdbx_strand_id
1 'polypeptide(L)'
;MVQKIWKQIKGQKQETTKIQGFDIDLNQESLTRIDRLVDRYESEILHQLDSEYTQRTKWADRIADKIAQFGGSWRFIIWFACFLAGWIIWNGLPITKGAHFDAPPFILLNLCLSFIAAFQAPVIMMSQNRQAARDKHESVIDFAINYKAEQEIDNMQSRLHNIESELAEIKELLKQLKKE
;
A
#
# COMPACT_ATOMS: atom_id res chain seq x y z
N MET A 1 14.01 8.01 61.02
CA MET A 1 13.99 6.68 60.38
C MET A 1 13.10 6.64 59.13
N VAL A 2 11.90 7.25 59.15
CA VAL A 2 10.94 7.31 58.04
C VAL A 2 11.42 8.10 56.80
N GLN A 3 12.21 9.17 56.98
CA GLN A 3 12.73 9.97 55.86
C GLN A 3 13.80 9.24 55.01
N LYS A 4 14.53 8.28 55.60
CA LYS A 4 15.49 7.45 54.86
C LYS A 4 14.78 6.41 53.99
N ILE A 5 13.67 5.86 54.49
CA ILE A 5 12.82 4.88 53.80
C ILE A 5 12.12 5.53 52.58
N TRP A 6 11.61 6.75 52.72
CA TRP A 6 11.00 7.50 51.61
C TRP A 6 12.00 7.89 50.51
N LYS A 7 13.27 8.12 50.87
CA LYS A 7 14.33 8.41 49.88
C LYS A 7 14.78 7.15 49.13
N GLN A 8 14.65 5.97 49.75
CA GLN A 8 14.98 4.68 49.15
C GLN A 8 13.86 4.17 48.21
N ILE A 9 12.59 4.47 48.51
CA ILE A 9 11.43 4.13 47.66
C ILE A 9 11.37 5.00 46.38
N LYS A 10 11.80 6.26 46.44
CA LYS A 10 11.87 7.15 45.25
C LYS A 10 12.99 6.79 44.28
N GLY A 11 13.93 5.94 44.65
CA GLY A 11 15.03 5.48 43.79
C GLY A 11 14.71 4.24 42.95
N GLN A 12 13.52 3.66 43.08
CA GLN A 12 13.18 2.34 42.50
C GLN A 12 11.93 2.34 41.62
N LYS A 13 11.62 3.43 40.90
CA LYS A 13 10.52 3.42 39.95
C LYS A 13 10.93 3.92 38.56
N GLN A 14 11.73 3.10 37.90
CA GLN A 14 11.88 3.07 36.45
C GLN A 14 12.28 1.66 36.02
N GLU A 15 11.40 0.70 36.29
CA GLU A 15 11.45 -0.59 35.60
C GLU A 15 10.63 -0.43 34.32
N THR A 16 11.36 -0.30 33.21
CA THR A 16 10.80 -0.36 31.85
C THR A 16 10.15 -1.72 31.67
N THR A 17 8.82 -1.77 31.58
CA THR A 17 8.11 -2.96 31.10
C THR A 17 8.47 -3.13 29.62
N LYS A 18 9.50 -3.94 29.35
CA LYS A 18 9.85 -4.38 27.99
C LYS A 18 8.69 -5.22 27.45
N ILE A 19 7.87 -4.63 26.58
CA ILE A 19 7.00 -5.41 25.70
C ILE A 19 7.85 -5.80 24.48
N GLN A 20 8.11 -7.10 24.36
CA GLN A 20 8.86 -7.72 23.29
C GLN A 20 8.09 -7.59 21.97
N GLY A 21 8.67 -6.93 20.96
CA GLY A 21 8.20 -7.08 19.58
C GLY A 21 8.51 -5.97 18.59
N PHE A 22 8.66 -4.71 19.04
CA PHE A 22 8.98 -3.59 18.15
C PHE A 22 9.75 -2.53 18.96
N ASP A 23 11.08 -2.49 18.84
CA ASP A 23 11.97 -1.50 19.48
C ASP A 23 11.90 -0.16 18.71
N ILE A 24 10.72 0.44 18.67
CA ILE A 24 10.58 1.86 18.33
C ILE A 24 10.37 2.59 19.64
N ASP A 25 11.40 3.31 20.09
CA ASP A 25 11.29 4.25 21.20
C ASP A 25 10.33 5.38 20.76
N LEU A 26 9.05 5.21 21.10
CA LEU A 26 7.99 6.19 20.83
C LEU A 26 8.16 7.34 21.83
N ASN A 27 9.19 8.15 21.59
CA ASN A 27 9.37 9.45 22.22
C ASN A 27 8.14 10.34 21.93
N GLN A 28 7.77 11.23 22.85
CA GLN A 28 6.67 12.21 22.69
C GLN A 28 6.83 13.06 21.40
N GLU A 29 8.07 13.25 20.96
CA GLU A 29 8.43 13.88 19.68
C GLU A 29 7.97 13.08 18.45
N SER A 30 7.99 11.74 18.53
CA SER A 30 7.55 10.83 17.48
C SER A 30 6.03 10.86 17.30
N LEU A 31 5.28 10.95 18.41
CA LEU A 31 3.82 11.05 18.40
C LEU A 31 3.34 12.38 17.79
N THR A 32 3.95 13.50 18.20
CA THR A 32 3.70 14.81 17.58
C THR A 32 4.19 14.89 16.13
N ARG A 33 5.13 14.04 15.72
CA ARG A 33 5.52 13.90 14.32
C ARG A 33 4.47 13.16 13.51
N ILE A 34 3.92 12.06 14.03
CA ILE A 34 2.85 11.29 13.37
C ILE A 34 1.58 12.14 13.25
N ASP A 35 1.20 12.86 14.31
CA ASP A 35 0.06 13.78 14.30
C ASP A 35 0.21 14.88 13.24
N ARG A 36 1.39 15.51 13.19
CA ARG A 36 1.76 16.49 12.14
C ARG A 36 1.97 15.87 10.76
N LEU A 37 2.09 14.55 10.63
CA LEU A 37 2.11 13.87 9.34
C LEU A 37 0.69 13.65 8.87
N VAL A 38 -0.19 13.14 9.74
CA VAL A 38 -1.63 12.97 9.48
C VAL A 38 -2.28 14.30 9.07
N ASP A 39 -2.06 15.38 9.84
CA ASP A 39 -2.59 16.71 9.53
C ASP A 39 -2.02 17.31 8.23
N ARG A 40 -0.73 17.08 7.97
CA ARG A 40 -0.07 17.58 6.76
C ARG A 40 -0.55 16.81 5.52
N TYR A 41 -0.81 15.51 5.65
CA TYR A 41 -1.39 14.66 4.61
C TYR A 41 -2.86 14.98 4.33
N GLU A 42 -3.65 15.38 5.32
CA GLU A 42 -5.01 15.90 5.10
C GLU A 42 -4.99 17.14 4.19
N SER A 43 -4.00 18.03 4.37
CA SER A 43 -3.78 19.18 3.48
C SER A 43 -3.19 18.79 2.10
N GLU A 44 -2.37 17.73 2.06
CA GLU A 44 -1.67 17.27 0.86
C GLU A 44 -2.61 16.57 -0.14
N ILE A 45 -3.64 15.84 0.33
CA ILE A 45 -4.71 15.28 -0.52
C ILE A 45 -5.43 16.40 -1.30
N LEU A 46 -5.53 17.61 -0.73
CA LEU A 46 -6.15 18.76 -1.38
C LEU A 46 -5.18 19.51 -2.33
N HIS A 47 -3.86 19.33 -2.19
CA HIS A 47 -2.88 20.18 -2.87
C HIS A 47 -1.96 19.45 -3.88
N GLN A 48 -1.99 18.11 -3.95
CA GLN A 48 -1.17 17.31 -4.89
C GLN A 48 -1.74 17.21 -6.32
N LEU A 49 -2.31 18.29 -6.84
CA LEU A 49 -2.47 18.50 -8.27
C LEU A 49 -1.68 19.73 -8.70
N ASP A 50 -0.35 19.64 -8.61
CA ASP A 50 0.49 20.49 -9.42
C ASP A 50 0.28 20.13 -10.89
N SER A 51 -0.51 20.97 -11.56
CA SER A 51 -1.24 20.62 -12.78
C SER A 51 -0.36 20.44 -14.01
N GLU A 52 0.91 20.86 -14.00
CA GLU A 52 1.78 20.80 -15.18
C GLU A 52 2.55 19.48 -15.33
N TYR A 53 3.01 18.86 -14.24
CA TYR A 53 3.75 17.59 -14.29
C TYR A 53 2.82 16.38 -14.47
N THR A 54 1.62 16.41 -13.88
CA THR A 54 0.63 15.33 -14.02
C THR A 54 0.02 15.26 -15.43
N GLN A 55 -0.01 16.36 -16.20
CA GLN A 55 -0.66 16.37 -17.52
C GLN A 55 0.14 15.59 -18.58
N ARG A 56 1.48 15.72 -18.60
CA ARG A 56 2.32 14.99 -19.57
C ARG A 56 2.43 13.50 -19.24
N THR A 57 2.53 13.15 -17.96
CA THR A 57 2.46 11.76 -17.50
C THR A 57 1.11 11.15 -17.81
N LYS A 58 -0.01 11.86 -17.59
CA LYS A 58 -1.38 11.38 -17.92
C LYS A 58 -1.55 10.85 -19.34
N TRP A 59 -0.94 11.45 -20.37
CA TRP A 59 -1.13 10.95 -21.74
C TRP A 59 -0.36 9.64 -22.00
N ALA A 60 0.93 9.61 -21.68
CA ALA A 60 1.75 8.41 -21.82
C ALA A 60 1.25 7.28 -20.90
N ASP A 61 0.86 7.61 -19.67
CA ASP A 61 0.29 6.69 -18.70
C ASP A 61 -1.02 6.08 -19.16
N ARG A 62 -1.92 6.89 -19.76
CA ARG A 62 -3.19 6.40 -20.31
C ARG A 62 -2.98 5.45 -21.49
N ILE A 63 -1.96 5.70 -22.32
CA ILE A 63 -1.62 4.81 -23.44
C ILE A 63 -1.02 3.52 -22.90
N ALA A 64 -0.07 3.60 -21.97
CA ALA A 64 0.51 2.44 -21.32
C ALA A 64 -0.54 1.59 -20.60
N ASP A 65 -1.51 2.21 -19.92
CA ASP A 65 -2.65 1.52 -19.28
C ASP A 65 -3.51 0.78 -20.30
N LYS A 66 -3.86 1.44 -21.41
CA LYS A 66 -4.64 0.79 -22.47
C LYS A 66 -3.88 -0.37 -23.10
N ILE A 67 -2.57 -0.22 -23.34
CA ILE A 67 -1.73 -1.28 -23.90
C ILE A 67 -1.60 -2.45 -22.92
N ALA A 68 -1.40 -2.19 -21.62
CA ALA A 68 -1.32 -3.22 -20.59
C ALA A 68 -2.64 -3.98 -20.44
N GLN A 69 -3.78 -3.27 -20.42
CA GLN A 69 -5.10 -3.89 -20.35
C GLN A 69 -5.44 -4.69 -21.63
N PHE A 70 -5.04 -4.19 -22.80
CA PHE A 70 -5.28 -4.87 -24.07
C PHE A 70 -4.39 -6.12 -24.22
N GLY A 71 -3.09 -6.00 -23.92
CA GLY A 71 -2.13 -7.10 -23.99
C GLY A 71 -2.37 -8.19 -22.93
N GLY A 72 -2.96 -7.85 -21.79
CA GLY A 72 -3.33 -8.80 -20.74
C GLY A 72 -4.68 -9.50 -20.93
N SER A 73 -5.44 -9.17 -21.99
CA SER A 73 -6.76 -9.76 -22.20
C SER A 73 -6.68 -11.16 -22.83
N TRP A 74 -7.42 -12.11 -22.26
CA TRP A 74 -7.58 -13.46 -22.84
C TRP A 74 -8.08 -13.45 -24.28
N ARG A 75 -8.90 -12.47 -24.67
CA ARG A 75 -9.42 -12.34 -26.04
C ARG A 75 -8.32 -11.95 -27.04
N PHE A 76 -7.39 -11.09 -26.61
CA PHE A 76 -6.25 -10.68 -27.46
C PHE A 76 -5.31 -11.85 -27.74
N ILE A 77 -4.99 -12.64 -26.70
CA ILE A 77 -4.13 -13.82 -26.81
C ILE A 77 -4.69 -14.81 -27.84
N ILE A 78 -5.99 -15.12 -27.76
CA ILE A 78 -6.65 -16.05 -28.70
C ILE A 78 -6.63 -15.50 -30.12
N TRP A 79 -6.98 -14.23 -30.31
CA TRP A 79 -6.99 -13.61 -31.65
C TRP A 79 -5.59 -13.57 -32.27
N PHE A 80 -4.57 -13.20 -31.48
CA PHE A 80 -3.18 -13.16 -31.91
C PHE A 80 -2.66 -14.56 -32.27
N ALA A 81 -3.00 -15.58 -31.50
CA ALA A 81 -2.66 -16.97 -31.81
C ALA A 81 -3.33 -17.46 -33.12
N CYS A 82 -4.61 -17.13 -33.33
CA CYS A 82 -5.29 -17.43 -34.60
C CYS A 82 -4.67 -16.70 -35.79
N PHE A 83 -4.28 -15.44 -35.62
CA PHE A 83 -3.59 -14.68 -36.65
C PHE A 83 -2.24 -15.31 -37.03
N LEU A 84 -1.44 -15.70 -36.04
CA LEU A 84 -0.16 -16.40 -36.28
C LEU A 84 -0.36 -17.74 -36.98
N ALA A 85 -1.33 -18.54 -36.53
CA ALA A 85 -1.66 -19.80 -37.19
C ALA A 85 -2.10 -19.58 -38.65
N GLY A 86 -2.94 -18.58 -38.90
CA GLY A 86 -3.36 -18.19 -40.25
C GLY A 86 -2.19 -17.74 -41.12
N TRP A 87 -1.26 -16.95 -40.59
CA TRP A 87 -0.07 -16.50 -41.30
C TRP A 87 0.86 -17.66 -41.69
N ILE A 88 1.09 -18.60 -40.76
CA ILE A 88 1.90 -19.79 -40.98
C ILE A 88 1.24 -20.70 -42.04
N ILE A 89 -0.08 -20.90 -41.97
CA ILE A 89 -0.82 -21.70 -42.97
C ILE A 89 -0.74 -21.02 -44.34
N TRP A 90 -0.95 -19.70 -44.41
CA TRP A 90 -0.92 -18.95 -45.67
C TRP A 90 0.45 -18.96 -46.36
N ASN A 91 1.54 -18.79 -45.59
CA ASN A 91 2.91 -18.75 -46.13
C ASN A 91 3.57 -20.14 -46.23
N GLY A 92 3.08 -21.14 -45.49
CA GLY A 92 3.60 -22.51 -45.49
C GLY A 92 2.95 -23.44 -46.51
N LEU A 93 1.79 -23.08 -47.08
CA LEU A 93 1.12 -23.91 -48.09
C LEU A 93 1.88 -23.84 -49.43
N PRO A 94 2.20 -24.99 -50.06
CA PRO A 94 2.96 -25.06 -51.32
C PRO A 94 2.20 -24.55 -52.56
N ILE A 95 0.99 -23.99 -52.38
CA ILE A 95 0.13 -23.41 -53.43
C ILE A 95 0.61 -22.00 -53.83
N THR A 96 1.35 -21.30 -52.96
CA THR A 96 1.87 -19.93 -53.17
C THR A 96 3.33 -19.92 -53.65
N LYS A 97 3.76 -20.94 -54.41
CA LYS A 97 5.15 -21.13 -54.89
C LYS A 97 5.75 -19.97 -55.71
N GLY A 98 4.92 -19.06 -56.24
CA GLY A 98 5.37 -17.90 -57.03
C GLY A 98 5.50 -16.58 -56.26
N ALA A 99 5.01 -16.50 -55.02
CA ALA A 99 4.99 -15.27 -54.22
C ALA A 99 5.23 -15.60 -52.74
N HIS A 100 6.35 -16.26 -52.43
CA HIS A 100 6.76 -16.47 -51.04
C HIS A 100 7.18 -15.14 -50.42
N PHE A 101 6.25 -14.51 -49.72
CA PHE A 101 6.53 -13.30 -48.95
C PHE A 101 7.37 -13.62 -47.69
N ASP A 102 7.14 -14.76 -47.04
CA ASP A 102 7.90 -15.24 -45.88
C ASP A 102 8.05 -16.78 -45.89
N ALA A 103 9.04 -17.30 -46.64
CA ALA A 103 9.28 -18.74 -46.73
C ALA A 103 9.79 -19.32 -45.38
N PRO A 104 9.55 -20.61 -45.09
CA PRO A 104 10.14 -21.28 -43.93
C PRO A 104 11.67 -21.09 -43.96
N PRO A 105 12.30 -20.56 -42.89
CA PRO A 105 11.89 -20.58 -41.48
C PRO A 105 11.16 -19.33 -40.92
N PHE A 106 10.47 -18.53 -41.75
CA PHE A 106 9.67 -17.35 -41.35
C PHE A 106 10.47 -16.22 -40.68
N ILE A 107 11.43 -15.66 -41.42
CA ILE A 107 12.37 -14.65 -40.89
C ILE A 107 11.67 -13.34 -40.52
N LEU A 108 10.66 -12.92 -41.30
CA LEU A 108 9.94 -11.67 -41.06
C LEU A 108 9.05 -11.78 -39.83
N LEU A 109 8.33 -12.90 -39.68
CA LEU A 109 7.52 -13.16 -38.50
C LEU A 109 8.38 -13.20 -37.24
N ASN A 110 9.53 -13.88 -37.29
CA ASN A 110 10.44 -13.96 -36.15
C ASN A 110 11.01 -12.58 -35.75
N LEU A 111 11.37 -11.75 -36.73
CA LEU A 111 11.83 -10.38 -36.47
C LEU A 111 10.73 -9.53 -35.81
N CYS A 112 9.50 -9.62 -36.32
CA CYS A 112 8.36 -8.89 -35.78
C CYS A 112 8.04 -9.30 -34.34
N LEU A 113 7.98 -10.61 -34.06
CA LEU A 113 7.75 -11.13 -32.70
C LEU A 113 8.84 -10.68 -31.73
N SER A 114 10.11 -10.71 -32.16
CA SER A 114 11.23 -10.27 -31.33
C SER A 114 11.13 -8.80 -30.94
N PHE A 115 10.73 -7.93 -31.89
CA PHE A 115 10.51 -6.51 -31.61
C PHE A 115 9.33 -6.30 -30.65
N ILE A 116 8.20 -6.97 -30.87
CA ILE A 116 7.03 -6.90 -29.98
C ILE A 116 7.41 -7.31 -28.55
N ALA A 117 8.12 -8.43 -28.39
CA ALA A 117 8.55 -8.93 -27.09
C ALA A 117 9.53 -7.96 -26.40
N ALA A 118 10.47 -7.36 -27.15
CA ALA A 118 11.41 -6.39 -26.60
C ALA A 118 10.71 -5.14 -26.04
N PHE A 119 9.64 -4.65 -26.69
CA PHE A 119 8.85 -3.52 -26.20
C PHE A 119 7.87 -3.90 -25.08
N GLN A 120 7.46 -5.17 -24.97
CA GLN A 120 6.55 -5.62 -23.92
C GLN A 120 7.16 -5.51 -22.52
N ALA A 121 8.42 -5.94 -22.32
CA ALA A 121 9.01 -5.98 -20.98
C ALA A 121 9.09 -4.59 -20.29
N PRO A 122 9.54 -3.51 -20.95
CA PRO A 122 9.53 -2.16 -20.36
C PRO A 122 8.12 -1.62 -20.10
N VAL A 123 7.15 -1.88 -21.00
CA VAL A 123 5.76 -1.43 -20.82
C VAL A 123 5.12 -2.13 -19.61
N ILE A 124 5.35 -3.44 -19.48
CA ILE A 124 4.93 -4.22 -18.32
C ILE A 124 5.61 -3.66 -17.05
N MET A 125 6.92 -3.44 -17.09
CA MET A 125 7.68 -2.90 -15.95
C MET A 125 7.22 -1.50 -15.54
N MET A 126 6.92 -0.60 -16.49
CA MET A 126 6.35 0.72 -16.20
C MET A 126 4.96 0.59 -15.55
N SER A 127 4.12 -0.32 -16.06
CA SER A 127 2.80 -0.56 -15.48
C SER A 127 2.88 -1.12 -14.05
N GLN A 128 3.87 -1.99 -13.78
CA GLN A 128 4.14 -2.58 -12.47
C GLN A 128 4.72 -1.55 -11.50
N ASN A 129 5.71 -0.76 -11.91
CA ASN A 129 6.33 0.28 -11.07
C ASN A 129 5.29 1.29 -10.57
N ARG A 130 4.31 1.62 -11.42
CA ARG A 130 3.20 2.51 -11.06
C ARG A 130 2.17 1.87 -10.14
N GLN A 131 1.89 0.56 -10.30
CA GLN A 131 1.05 -0.17 -9.33
C GLN A 131 1.74 -0.23 -7.98
N ALA A 132 3.01 -0.64 -7.93
CA ALA A 132 3.80 -0.70 -6.70
C ALA A 132 3.89 0.65 -5.96
N ALA A 133 3.98 1.77 -6.69
CA ALA A 133 3.95 3.10 -6.09
C ALA A 133 2.59 3.42 -5.42
N ARG A 134 1.48 3.02 -6.04
CA ARG A 134 0.13 3.17 -5.46
C ARG A 134 -0.05 2.26 -4.25
N ASP A 135 0.32 1.00 -4.37
CA ASP A 135 0.19 0.00 -3.29
C ASP A 135 0.99 0.42 -2.06
N LYS A 136 2.19 0.98 -2.25
CA LYS A 136 2.98 1.53 -1.15
C LYS A 136 2.28 2.70 -0.46
N HIS A 137 1.68 3.60 -1.22
CA HIS A 137 0.96 4.75 -0.66
C HIS A 137 -0.27 4.30 0.13
N GLU A 138 -1.05 3.37 -0.42
CA GLU A 138 -2.20 2.76 0.25
C GLU A 138 -1.79 2.05 1.55
N SER A 139 -0.69 1.28 1.53
CA SER A 139 -0.19 0.60 2.74
C SER A 139 0.20 1.56 3.87
N VAL A 140 0.71 2.76 3.53
CA VAL A 140 1.09 3.77 4.53
C VAL A 140 -0.15 4.41 5.15
N ILE A 141 -1.19 4.63 4.34
CA ILE A 141 -2.49 5.14 4.81
C ILE A 141 -3.14 4.13 5.74
N ASP A 142 -3.22 2.86 5.33
CA ASP A 142 -3.82 1.80 6.14
C ASP A 142 -3.11 1.65 7.48
N PHE A 143 -1.78 1.74 7.48
CA PHE A 143 -0.99 1.75 8.72
C PHE A 143 -1.36 2.93 9.62
N ALA A 144 -1.46 4.15 9.08
CA ALA A 144 -1.81 5.34 9.85
C ALA A 144 -3.23 5.28 10.43
N ILE A 145 -4.20 4.78 9.66
CA ILE A 145 -5.59 4.59 10.12
C ILE A 145 -5.63 3.58 11.27
N ASN A 146 -4.98 2.43 11.10
CA ASN A 146 -4.94 1.39 12.13
C ASN A 146 -4.26 1.90 13.42
N TYR A 147 -3.16 2.63 13.27
CA TYR A 147 -2.48 3.24 14.41
C TYR A 147 -3.37 4.24 15.16
N LYS A 148 -4.11 5.09 14.44
CA LYS A 148 -5.08 6.03 15.05
C LYS A 148 -6.23 5.29 15.74
N ALA A 149 -6.72 4.21 15.15
CA ALA A 149 -7.76 3.38 15.76
C ALA A 149 -7.28 2.72 17.05
N GLU A 150 -6.03 2.24 17.09
CA GLU A 150 -5.41 1.69 18.30
C GLU A 150 -5.30 2.74 19.41
N GLN A 151 -4.86 3.96 19.08
CA GLN A 151 -4.79 5.06 20.04
C GLN A 151 -6.17 5.44 20.60
N GLU A 152 -7.20 5.47 19.74
CA GLU A 152 -8.57 5.75 20.18
C GLU A 152 -9.09 4.65 21.10
N ILE A 153 -8.75 3.38 20.85
CA ILE A 153 -9.09 2.26 21.73
C ILE A 153 -8.43 2.42 23.10
N ASP A 154 -7.15 2.75 23.16
CA ASP A 154 -6.43 2.98 24.42
C ASP A 154 -7.03 4.15 25.22
N ASN A 155 -7.40 5.23 24.53
CA ASN A 155 -8.11 6.36 25.15
C ASN A 155 -9.47 5.92 25.71
N MET A 156 -10.27 5.18 24.92
CA MET A 156 -11.54 4.64 25.39
C MET A 156 -11.37 3.72 26.61
N GLN A 157 -10.34 2.87 26.62
CA GLN A 157 -10.02 2.01 27.76
C GLN A 157 -9.65 2.82 29.01
N SER A 158 -8.87 3.89 28.86
CA SER A 158 -8.52 4.79 29.95
C SER A 158 -9.76 5.49 30.52
N ARG A 159 -10.67 5.96 29.66
CA ARG A 159 -11.95 6.56 30.08
C ARG A 159 -12.84 5.53 30.79
N LEU A 160 -12.86 4.28 30.34
CA LEU A 160 -13.63 3.22 30.96
C LEU A 160 -13.11 2.90 32.37
N HIS A 161 -11.78 2.77 32.55
CA HIS A 161 -11.17 2.57 33.87
C HIS A 161 -11.48 3.72 34.84
N ASN A 162 -11.49 4.97 34.36
CA ASN A 162 -11.87 6.12 35.20
C ASN A 162 -13.32 6.00 35.67
N ILE A 163 -14.25 5.67 34.75
CA ILE A 163 -15.66 5.46 35.09
C ILE A 163 -15.82 4.30 36.10
N GLU A 164 -15.11 3.19 35.90
CA GLU A 164 -15.12 2.06 36.84
C GLU A 164 -14.65 2.47 38.25
N SER A 165 -13.62 3.31 38.33
CA SER A 165 -13.13 3.87 39.60
C SER A 165 -14.18 4.76 40.28
N GLU A 166 -14.79 5.69 39.53
CA GLU A 166 -15.85 6.56 40.06
C GLU A 166 -17.06 5.75 40.56
N LEU A 167 -17.47 4.72 39.81
CA LEU A 167 -18.56 3.82 40.22
C LEU A 167 -18.21 3.03 41.50
N ALA A 168 -16.95 2.61 41.66
CA ALA A 168 -16.50 1.93 42.87
C ALA A 168 -16.56 2.85 44.10
N GLU A 169 -16.17 4.12 43.97
CA GLU A 169 -16.28 5.11 45.03
C GLU A 169 -17.74 5.37 45.44
N ILE A 170 -18.62 5.59 44.46
CA ILE A 170 -20.06 5.80 44.70
C ILE A 170 -20.66 4.60 45.44
N LYS A 171 -20.33 3.37 45.02
CA LYS A 171 -20.81 2.15 45.66
C LYS A 171 -20.41 2.08 47.13
N GLU A 172 -19.19 2.51 47.46
CA GLU A 172 -18.70 2.46 48.83
C GLU A 172 -19.33 3.56 49.70
N LEU A 173 -19.60 4.75 49.15
CA LEU A 173 -20.40 5.79 49.82
C LEU A 173 -21.83 5.33 50.11
N LEU A 174 -22.50 4.70 49.15
CA LEU A 174 -23.85 4.15 49.35
C LEU A 174 -23.89 3.09 50.46
N LYS A 175 -22.84 2.26 50.55
CA LYS A 175 -22.71 1.24 51.59
C LYS A 175 -22.48 1.84 52.97
N GLN A 176 -21.84 3.00 53.06
CA GLN A 176 -21.69 3.75 54.31
C GLN A 176 -23.03 4.35 54.75
N LEU A 177 -23.79 4.98 53.85
CA LEU A 177 -25.12 5.52 54.15
C LEU A 177 -26.13 4.45 54.57
N LYS A 178 -26.02 3.23 54.05
CA LYS A 178 -26.88 2.10 54.47
C LYS A 178 -26.55 1.56 55.87
N LYS A 179 -25.37 1.89 56.42
CA LYS A 179 -24.95 1.43 57.75
C LYS A 179 -25.36 2.36 58.89
N GLU A 180 -25.75 3.59 58.58
CA GLU A 180 -26.42 4.52 59.51
C GLU A 180 -27.94 4.29 59.52
#